data_AF-A0A5D2MZ19-F1
#
_entry.id   AF-A0A5D2MZ19-F1
#
_cell.length_a   1.000
_cell.length_b   1.000
_cell.length_c   1.000
_cell.angle_alpha   90.00
_cell.angle_beta   90.00
_cell.angle_gamma   90.00
#
_symmetry.space_group_name_H-M   'P 1'
#
loop_
_entity.id
_entity.type
_entity.pdbx_description
1 polymer ?
#
loop_
_entity_poly.entity_id
_entity_poly.type
_entity_poly.pdbx_seq_one_letter_code
_entity_poly.pdbx_strand_id
1 'polypeptide(L)' 'MERLVLACGREAVNSVDDLTPDCLGWAGLVYEHVLGEDKYTFVENVRHPHSCIILIKWPNDHTIAQIKDVVRDGLQAC' A
#
# COMPACT_ATOMS: atom_id res chain seq x y z
N MET A 1 -7.10 2.28 3.48
CA MET A 1 -6.71 3.65 3.10
C MET A 1 -5.76 4.30 4.09
N GLU A 2 -5.84 3.99 5.39
CA GLU A 2 -4.98 4.59 6.42
C GLU A 2 -3.46 4.47 6.15
N ARG A 3 -3.01 3.33 5.60
CA ARG A 3 -1.58 3.13 5.26
C ARG A 3 -1.08 4.10 4.18
N LEU A 4 -1.94 4.51 3.23
CA LEU A 4 -1.57 5.47 2.18
C LEU A 4 -1.45 6.89 2.75
N VAL A 5 -2.38 7.28 3.63
CA VAL A 5 -2.36 8.56 4.37
C VAL A 5 -1.06 8.69 5.16
N LEU A 6 -0.69 7.63 5.90
CA LEU A 6 0.55 7.58 6.69
C LEU A 6 1.82 7.58 5.82
N ALA A 7 1.84 6.77 4.76
CA ALA A 7 3.01 6.63 3.89
C ALA A 7 3.29 7.90 3.07
N CYS A 8 2.23 8.46 2.45
CA CYS A 8 2.32 9.65 1.61
C CYS A 8 2.35 10.96 2.42
N GLY A 9 2.07 10.90 3.72
CA GLY A 9 2.32 11.97 4.70
C GLY A 9 1.29 13.09 4.74
N ARG A 10 0.00 12.83 4.42
CA ARG A 10 -1.08 13.84 4.41
C ARG A 10 -2.39 13.25 4.89
N GLU A 11 -3.36 14.13 5.20
CA GLU A 11 -4.64 13.77 5.80
C GLU A 11 -5.70 13.36 4.78
N ALA A 12 -6.64 12.52 5.22
CA ALA A 12 -7.82 12.18 4.44
C ALA A 12 -8.82 13.34 4.50
N VAL A 13 -9.12 13.93 3.34
CA VAL A 13 -10.13 15.00 3.22
C VAL A 13 -11.50 14.41 2.87
N ASN A 14 -12.56 14.96 3.47
CA ASN A 14 -13.94 14.52 3.26
C ASN A 14 -14.69 15.33 2.19
N SER A 15 -14.14 16.47 1.77
CA SER A 15 -14.71 17.35 0.75
C SER A 15 -13.64 17.77 -0.25
N VAL A 16 -14.06 18.05 -1.47
CA VAL A 16 -13.19 18.46 -2.58
C VAL A 16 -13.08 19.98 -2.75
N ASP A 17 -13.97 20.74 -2.10
CA ASP A 17 -13.90 22.21 -2.06
C ASP A 17 -12.64 22.65 -1.27
N ASP A 18 -11.86 23.57 -1.85
CA ASP A 18 -10.61 24.13 -1.30
C ASP A 18 -9.43 23.14 -1.10
N LEU A 19 -9.35 22.10 -1.93
CA LEU A 19 -8.16 21.25 -2.00
C LEU A 19 -6.95 22.01 -2.56
N THR A 20 -5.97 22.29 -1.71
CA THR A 20 -4.66 22.79 -2.14
C THR A 20 -3.72 21.62 -2.46
N PRO A 21 -2.75 21.79 -3.37
CA PRO A 21 -1.76 20.75 -3.66
C PRO A 21 -0.91 20.36 -2.44
N ASP A 22 -0.85 21.23 -1.42
CA ASP A 22 -0.20 20.89 -0.15
C ASP A 22 -1.04 19.91 0.67
N CYS A 23 -2.35 19.79 0.46
CA CYS A 23 -3.14 18.77 1.14
C CYS A 23 -2.94 17.35 0.57
N LEU A 24 -2.30 17.21 -0.60
CA LEU A 24 -2.15 15.94 -1.30
C LEU A 24 -0.86 15.19 -0.91
N GLY A 25 -0.97 13.88 -0.70
CA GLY A 25 0.14 13.01 -0.39
C GLY A 25 1.16 12.93 -1.53
N TRP A 26 2.44 12.69 -1.20
CA TRP A 26 3.52 12.62 -2.19
C TRP A 26 4.05 11.18 -2.37
N ALA A 27 4.23 10.78 -3.62
CA ALA A 27 4.90 9.55 -4.04
C ALA A 27 5.78 9.83 -5.26
N GLY A 28 7.02 9.32 -5.24
CA GLY A 28 7.98 9.54 -6.30
C GLY A 28 7.75 8.65 -7.53
N LEU A 29 7.14 7.49 -7.36
CA LEU A 29 6.80 6.60 -8.46
C LEU A 29 5.42 5.98 -8.22
N VAL A 30 4.52 6.11 -9.20
CA VAL A 30 3.21 5.47 -9.17
C VAL A 30 3.00 4.79 -10.52
N TYR A 31 2.71 3.49 -10.50
CA TYR A 31 2.39 2.74 -11.71
C TYR A 31 1.34 1.68 -11.46
N GLU A 32 0.63 1.34 -12.51
CA GLU A 32 -0.30 0.22 -12.53
C GLU A 32 0.42 -1.02 -13.06
N HIS A 33 0.23 -2.14 -12.37
CA HIS A 33 0.68 -3.44 -12.80
C HIS A 33 -0.52 -4.38 -12.90
N VAL A 34 -0.73 -4.95 -14.09
CA VAL A 34 -1.86 -5.85 -14.37
C VAL A 34 -1.38 -7.29 -14.22
N LEU A 35 -2.01 -8.05 -13.33
CA LEU A 35 -1.64 -9.44 -13.02
C LEU A 35 -2.82 -10.38 -13.26
N GLY A 36 -3.04 -10.75 -14.51
CA GLY A 36 -4.23 -11.52 -14.92
C GLY A 36 -5.37 -10.55 -15.19
N GLU A 37 -6.49 -10.73 -14.50
CA GLU A 37 -7.66 -9.84 -14.62
C GLU A 37 -7.63 -8.68 -13.61
N ASP A 38 -6.76 -8.76 -12.61
CA ASP A 38 -6.63 -7.76 -11.56
C ASP A 38 -5.60 -6.67 -11.89
N LYS A 39 -5.95 -5.43 -11.53
CA LYS A 39 -5.09 -4.25 -11.66
C LYS A 39 -4.61 -3.80 -10.28
N TYR A 40 -3.30 -3.77 -10.09
CA TYR A 40 -2.67 -3.32 -8.86
C TYR A 40 -1.97 -1.99 -9.08
N THR A 41 -2.27 -1.00 -8.25
CA THR A 41 -1.55 0.29 -8.25
C THR A 41 -0.44 0.24 -7.21
N PHE A 42 0.79 0.34 -7.66
CA PHE A 42 1.97 0.43 -6.81
C PHE A 42 2.34 1.89 -6.60
N VAL A 43 2.53 2.26 -5.34
CA VAL A 43 2.91 3.60 -4.90
C VAL A 43 4.25 3.46 -4.17
N GLU A 44 5.32 3.89 -4.83
CA GLU A 44 6.70 3.74 -4.39
C GLU A 44 7.37 5.11 -4.20
N ASN A 45 8.54 5.11 -3.53
CA ASN A 45 9.28 6.32 -3.17
C ASN A 45 8.39 7.34 -2.43
N VAL A 46 7.72 6.91 -1.36
CA VAL A 46 6.92 7.80 -0.51
C VAL A 46 7.81 8.53 0.50
N ARG A 47 7.37 9.71 0.99
CA ARG A 47 8.18 10.51 1.94
C ARG A 47 8.44 9.82 3.26
N HIS A 48 7.47 9.03 3.75
CA HIS A 48 7.57 8.33 5.03
C HIS A 48 7.40 6.82 4.82
N PRO A 49 8.48 6.07 4.52
CA PRO A 49 8.42 4.64 4.22
C PRO A 49 8.29 3.78 5.48
N HIS A 50 7.39 4.13 6.40
CA HIS A 50 7.10 3.33 7.60
C HIS A 50 6.17 2.14 7.30
N SER A 51 5.54 2.12 6.13
CA SER A 51 4.60 1.07 5.75
C SER A 51 4.95 0.51 4.38
N CYS A 52 5.40 -0.74 4.36
CA CYS A 52 5.63 -1.49 3.13
C CYS A 52 4.47 -2.47 2.86
N ILE A 53 4.26 -2.79 1.58
CA ILE A 53 3.28 -3.78 1.12
C ILE A 53 4.04 -4.92 0.45
N ILE A 54 3.74 -6.16 0.86
CA ILE A 54 4.26 -7.37 0.23
C ILE A 54 3.08 -8.04 -0.48
N LEU A 55 3.15 -8.14 -1.80
CA LEU A 55 2.14 -8.81 -2.62
C LEU A 55 2.53 -10.29 -2.78
N ILE A 56 1.66 -11.20 -2.35
CA ILE A 56 1.84 -12.65 -2.49
C ILE A 56 0.75 -13.16 -3.42
N LYS A 57 1.14 -13.80 -4.53
CA LYS A 57 0.21 -14.44 -5.48
C LYS A 57 0.38 -15.95 -5.44
N TRP A 58 -0.72 -16.67 -5.26
CA TRP A 58 -0.75 -18.12 -5.25
C TRP A 58 -2.10 -18.63 -5.77
N PRO A 59 -2.19 -19.83 -6.37
CA PRO A 59 -3.46 -20.37 -6.89
C PRO A 59 -4.43 -20.88 -5.82
N ASN A 60 -3.99 -21.07 -4.57
CA ASN A 60 -4.80 -21.66 -3.49
C ASN A 60 -4.90 -20.72 -2.29
N ASP A 61 -6.11 -20.28 -1.95
CA ASP A 61 -6.38 -19.36 -0.82
C ASP A 61 -5.89 -19.91 0.52
N HIS A 62 -6.01 -21.22 0.76
CA HIS A 62 -5.55 -21.81 2.02
C HIS A 62 -4.04 -21.62 2.22
N THR A 63 -3.27 -21.79 1.15
CA THR A 63 -1.83 -21.59 1.18
C THR A 63 -1.47 -20.10 1.31
N ILE A 64 -2.24 -19.19 0.69
CA ILE A 64 -2.05 -17.74 0.87
C ILE A 64 -2.20 -17.35 2.33
N ALA A 65 -3.25 -17.85 3.00
CA ALA A 65 -3.47 -17.57 4.43
C ALA A 65 -2.29 -18.07 5.29
N GLN A 66 -1.82 -19.30 5.05
CA GLN A 66 -0.66 -19.85 5.75
C GLN A 66 0.61 -19.03 5.55
N ILE A 67 0.93 -18.64 4.31
CA ILE A 67 2.10 -17.81 4.03
C ILE A 67 1.96 -16.44 4.70
N LYS A 68 0.77 -15.84 4.67
CA LYS A 68 0.51 -14.55 5.31
C LYS A 68 0.77 -14.59 6.82
N ASP A 69 0.34 -15.65 7.50
CA ASP A 69 0.60 -15.83 8.92
C ASP A 69 2.09 -16.04 9.20
N VAL A 70 2.76 -16.92 8.44
CA VAL A 70 4.21 -17.18 8.60
C VAL A 70 5.05 -15.92 8.36
N VAL A 71 4.72 -15.12 7.34
CA VAL A 71 5.43 -13.88 7.04
C VAL A 71 5.21 -12.85 8.15
N ARG A 72 3.97 -12.70 8.65
CA ARG A 72 3.68 -11.78 9.75
C ARG A 72 4.44 -12.18 11.02
N ASP A 73 4.40 -13.46 11.37
CA ASP A 73 5.04 -13.98 12.58
C ASP A 73 6.56 -13.87 12.47
N GLY A 74 7.13 -14.13 11.29
CA GLY A 74 8.55 -13.93 11.01
C GLY A 74 8.98 -12.45 11.14
N LEU A 75 8.18 -11.51 10.63
CA LEU A 75 8.47 -10.08 10.75
C LEU A 75 8.35 -9.55 12.19
N GLN A 76 7.53 -10.18 13.03
CA GLN A 76 7.38 -9.80 14.44
C GLN A 76 8.47 -10.39 15.34
N ALA A 77 9.07 -11.51 14.93
CA ALA A 77 10.14 -12.16 15.67
C ALA A 77 11.50 -11.48 15.53
N CYS A 78 11.67 -10.61 14.52
CA CYS A 78 12.92 -9.90 14.24
C CYS A 78 12.96 -8.50 14.86
#